data_AF-A0A8H4VXU2-F1
#
_entry.id   AF-A0A8H4VXU2-F1
#
_cell.length_a   1.000
_cell.length_b   1.000
_cell.length_c   1.000
_cell.angle_alpha   90.00
_cell.angle_beta   90.00
_cell.angle_gamma   90.00
#
_symmetry.space_group_name_H-M   'P 1'
#
loop_
_entity.id
_entity.type
_entity.pdbx_description
1 polymer ?
#
loop_
_entity_poly.entity_id
_entity_poly.type
_entity_poly.pdbx_seq_one_letter_code
_entity_poly.pdbx_strand_id
1 'polypeptide(L)'
;MATQQSLLIQVPCANTERFVEGKRSPCLNSAGNACSRCHLVQYCGRKCQIAHWGIHKLDCNSALRKSTWKPAWEVENREPTFIIDDGGGQPYFTTFGAVKYLWGNMPALDMLRATKNERDQLPDNLRLLFAGDIRNVVKTISELTTKFGGKCEVVVNDRDFDIVARNAILLLSALVFEPMMAAPIMIHIWYSALIPKKFYRLLQDHVLPLIEDVCAKIRAKPSEKLQSKTWTYGKRSLKLVLEKKQWDKLPFYLKVPAGLTAAKAQNIRRSVMLAPERKDYVDRTAYNRPPSWRVCFMKFREEGILAPFGMSREDFSTPNPTFYQTNNVWPMGDGSDPLSGWTLGDVLPRAPLGNTAHKDVYGRLFMFLQDVIMQFCHRIKDLNLRLTLLHLDARELPGILKGSGVGLGSNSFDRIEVSNITDGGFLGTYQTLKTFAPLLKRPTENRHATIIGLFLNAVHEVATPVDEFVNFGSETDRLSRYITVNSSLLSSNTNSAAVLQMIEARAIFRNYDPLFDRYMQELDFPGIAREVGLVLKGRNTVVEKWPLKLREGATQQEFDVLQASSHLGNERYVEWKVAA
;
A
#
# COMPACT_ATOMS: atom_id res chain seq x y z
N MET A 1 -13.93 -35.26 8.42
CA MET A 1 -14.49 -34.08 9.13
C MET A 1 -13.87 -33.96 10.51
N ALA A 2 -12.60 -33.53 10.55
CA ALA A 2 -11.94 -33.09 11.76
C ALA A 2 -11.48 -31.65 11.47
N THR A 3 -12.06 -30.73 12.24
CA THR A 3 -11.67 -29.33 12.46
C THR A 3 -11.17 -28.54 11.25
N GLN A 4 -12.09 -27.77 10.66
CA GLN A 4 -11.79 -26.47 10.06
C GLN A 4 -10.78 -25.74 10.96
N GLN A 5 -9.50 -25.74 10.57
CA GLN A 5 -8.51 -24.83 11.12
C GLN A 5 -9.08 -23.42 10.99
N SER A 6 -9.28 -22.77 12.13
CA SER A 6 -9.75 -21.39 12.24
C SER A 6 -8.91 -20.51 11.32
N LEU A 7 -9.46 -20.18 10.16
CA LEU A 7 -8.87 -19.23 9.24
C LEU A 7 -9.09 -17.84 9.82
N LEU A 8 -8.22 -17.50 10.78
CA LEU A 8 -7.85 -16.17 11.28
C LEU A 8 -8.94 -15.11 11.34
N ILE A 9 -10.10 -15.46 11.91
CA ILE A 9 -11.03 -14.45 12.45
C ILE A 9 -10.50 -13.92 13.81
N GLN A 10 -9.60 -14.67 14.46
CA GLN A 10 -9.00 -14.32 15.76
C GLN A 10 -7.48 -14.57 15.73
N VAL A 11 -6.70 -13.71 16.40
CA VAL A 11 -5.24 -13.86 16.46
C VAL A 11 -4.88 -15.05 17.37
N PRO A 12 -4.03 -15.98 16.92
CA PRO A 12 -3.64 -17.13 17.72
C PRO A 12 -2.75 -16.70 18.89
N CYS A 13 -2.74 -17.52 19.94
CA CYS A 13 -1.86 -17.32 21.08
C CYS A 13 -0.39 -17.24 20.64
N ALA A 14 0.34 -16.26 21.19
CA ALA A 14 1.75 -16.05 20.85
C ALA A 14 2.71 -17.15 21.30
N ASN A 15 2.23 -18.17 22.02
CA ASN A 15 3.06 -19.30 22.41
C ASN A 15 3.14 -20.30 21.26
N THR A 16 4.16 -20.15 20.43
CA THR A 16 4.39 -20.94 19.22
C THR A 16 5.18 -22.21 19.46
N GLU A 17 5.77 -22.38 20.65
CA GLU A 17 6.67 -23.49 20.98
C GLU A 17 6.11 -24.41 22.08
N ARG A 18 4.80 -24.70 22.06
CA ARG A 18 4.24 -25.67 23.02
C ARG A 18 4.72 -27.06 22.68
N PHE A 19 5.19 -27.79 23.69
CA PHE A 19 5.44 -29.21 23.56
C PHE A 19 4.15 -29.98 23.81
N VAL A 20 3.63 -30.64 22.77
CA VAL A 20 2.48 -31.54 22.83
C VAL A 20 2.94 -32.88 22.28
N GLU A 21 2.80 -33.95 23.07
CA GLU A 21 3.20 -35.32 22.68
C GLU A 21 4.66 -35.41 22.16
N GLY A 22 5.58 -34.67 22.80
CA GLY A 22 6.99 -34.67 22.44
C GLY A 22 7.35 -33.86 21.19
N LYS A 23 6.39 -33.20 20.54
CA LYS A 23 6.61 -32.32 19.38
C LYS A 23 6.32 -30.87 19.71
N ARG A 24 7.12 -29.95 19.15
CA ARG A 24 6.83 -28.52 19.19
C ARG A 24 5.64 -28.24 18.27
N SER A 25 4.68 -27.48 18.77
CA SER A 25 3.50 -27.06 18.03
C SER A 25 3.01 -25.69 18.53
N PRO A 26 2.47 -24.85 17.63
CA PRO A 26 1.91 -23.57 18.03
C PRO A 26 0.58 -23.73 18.76
N CYS A 27 0.34 -22.86 19.74
CA CYS A 27 -0.93 -22.78 20.45
C CYS A 27 -2.01 -22.15 19.55
N LEU A 28 -2.95 -22.97 19.09
CA LEU A 28 -4.03 -22.50 18.20
C LEU A 28 -5.21 -21.83 18.93
N ASN A 29 -5.19 -21.80 20.26
CA ASN A 29 -6.23 -21.13 21.05
C ASN A 29 -6.21 -19.61 20.76
N SER A 30 -7.41 -19.03 20.71
CA SER A 30 -7.58 -17.59 20.57
C SER A 30 -6.91 -16.82 21.71
N ALA A 31 -6.21 -15.74 21.35
CA ALA A 31 -5.53 -14.89 22.30
C ALA A 31 -6.46 -13.78 22.81
N GLY A 32 -6.47 -13.55 24.13
CA GLY A 32 -7.24 -12.46 24.74
C GLY A 32 -6.42 -11.60 25.71
N ASN A 33 -5.34 -12.15 26.26
CA ASN A 33 -4.55 -11.50 27.31
C ASN A 33 -3.28 -10.89 26.73
N ALA A 34 -3.27 -9.59 26.51
CA ALA A 34 -2.08 -8.87 26.04
C ALA A 34 -0.95 -8.90 27.09
N CYS A 35 0.30 -8.97 26.64
CA CYS A 35 1.44 -8.72 27.53
C CYS A 35 1.32 -7.31 28.11
N SER A 36 1.19 -7.19 29.43
CA SER A 36 0.99 -5.91 30.13
C SER A 36 2.16 -4.94 30.01
N ARG A 37 3.36 -5.43 29.65
CA ARG A 37 4.57 -4.60 29.55
C ARG A 37 4.83 -4.03 28.15
N CYS A 38 4.53 -4.81 27.11
CA CYS A 38 4.81 -4.39 25.73
C CYS A 38 3.58 -4.19 24.86
N HIS A 39 2.49 -4.89 25.15
CA HIS A 39 1.28 -4.90 24.34
C HIS A 39 1.54 -5.21 22.85
N LEU A 40 2.60 -5.98 22.56
CA LEU A 40 2.94 -6.48 21.22
C LEU A 40 2.38 -7.89 20.96
N VAL A 41 2.17 -8.68 22.00
CA VAL A 41 1.71 -10.08 21.89
C VAL A 41 0.52 -10.33 22.82
N GLN A 42 -0.28 -11.34 22.48
CA GLN A 42 -1.40 -11.80 23.30
C GLN A 42 -1.31 -13.31 23.55
N TYR A 43 -1.86 -13.75 24.68
CA TYR A 43 -1.88 -15.14 25.10
C TYR A 43 -3.31 -15.61 25.39
N CYS A 44 -3.58 -16.90 25.19
CA CYS A 44 -4.82 -17.53 25.64
C CYS A 44 -4.88 -17.66 27.18
N GLY A 45 -3.74 -17.54 27.86
CA GLY A 45 -3.67 -17.58 29.33
C GLY A 45 -2.24 -17.59 29.89
N ARG A 46 -2.13 -17.48 31.22
CA ARG A 46 -0.86 -17.33 31.94
C ARG A 46 0.15 -18.46 31.69
N LYS A 47 -0.31 -19.71 31.55
CA LYS A 47 0.57 -20.86 31.25
C LYS A 47 1.33 -20.66 29.93
N CYS A 48 0.65 -20.17 28.89
CA CYS A 48 1.27 -19.89 27.61
C CYS A 48 2.21 -18.69 27.66
N GLN A 49 1.87 -17.67 28.45
CA GLN A 49 2.75 -16.53 28.67
C GLN A 49 4.07 -16.93 29.34
N ILE A 50 4.02 -17.76 30.40
CA ILE A 50 5.21 -18.24 31.11
C ILE A 50 6.09 -19.08 30.16
N ALA A 51 5.48 -20.01 29.42
CA ALA A 51 6.20 -20.86 28.49
C ALA A 51 6.90 -20.06 27.37
N HIS A 52 6.24 -19.04 26.82
CA HIS A 52 6.81 -18.21 25.75
C HIS A 52 7.81 -17.15 26.26
N TRP A 53 7.86 -16.87 27.57
CA TRP A 53 8.64 -15.76 28.12
C TRP A 53 10.13 -15.82 27.79
N GLY A 54 10.71 -17.03 27.71
CA GLY A 54 12.12 -17.22 27.38
C GLY A 54 12.52 -16.59 26.04
N ILE A 55 11.60 -16.57 25.08
CA ILE A 55 11.77 -15.99 23.74
C ILE A 55 11.30 -14.54 23.74
N HIS A 56 10.06 -14.31 24.19
CA HIS A 56 9.42 -13.00 24.15
C HIS A 56 10.18 -11.91 24.93
N LYS A 57 10.93 -12.26 25.98
CA LYS A 57 11.66 -11.29 26.80
C LYS A 57 12.62 -10.41 26.00
N LEU A 58 13.16 -10.90 24.88
CA LEU A 58 14.07 -10.15 24.00
C LEU A 58 13.35 -8.95 23.37
N ASP A 59 12.20 -9.18 22.75
CA ASP A 59 11.36 -8.12 22.18
C ASP A 59 10.76 -7.23 23.28
N CYS A 60 10.30 -7.85 24.37
CA CYS A 60 9.68 -7.14 25.49
C CYS A 60 10.66 -6.20 26.20
N ASN A 61 11.94 -6.55 26.25
CA ASN A 61 12.97 -5.73 26.90
C ASN A 61 13.86 -4.97 25.90
N SER A 62 13.52 -4.99 24.61
CA SER A 62 14.31 -4.33 23.56
C SER A 62 14.57 -2.87 23.89
N ALA A 63 15.82 -2.44 23.66
CA ALA A 63 16.23 -1.05 23.86
C ALA A 63 15.38 -0.08 23.02
N LEU A 64 14.93 -0.50 21.83
CA LEU A 64 14.06 0.28 20.95
C LEU A 64 12.73 0.69 21.60
N ARG A 65 12.27 -0.04 22.62
CA ARG A 65 11.04 0.32 23.35
C ARG A 65 11.24 1.40 24.41
N LYS A 66 12.48 1.77 24.72
CA LYS A 66 12.76 2.85 25.65
C LYS A 66 12.45 4.18 24.98
N SER A 67 11.73 5.07 25.66
CA SER A 67 11.54 6.45 25.20
C SER A 67 12.88 7.19 25.09
N THR A 68 13.88 6.78 25.87
CA THR A 68 15.24 7.31 25.89
C THR A 68 16.19 6.66 24.87
N TRP A 69 15.68 5.78 23.99
CA TRP A 69 16.51 5.20 22.93
C TRP A 69 17.02 6.30 22.00
N LYS A 70 18.31 6.22 21.66
CA LYS A 70 18.99 7.13 20.74
C LYS A 70 19.54 6.35 19.55
N PRO A 71 19.51 6.93 18.34
CA PRO A 71 20.17 6.39 17.16
C PRO A 71 21.66 6.15 17.33
N ALA A 72 22.21 5.27 16.49
CA ALA A 72 23.61 4.90 16.47
C ALA A 72 24.54 6.13 16.35
N TRP A 73 24.36 6.95 15.31
CA TRP A 73 25.18 8.15 15.09
C TRP A 73 25.22 9.09 16.31
N GLU A 74 24.12 9.22 17.06
CA GLU A 74 24.07 10.09 18.24
C GLU A 74 24.81 9.47 19.43
N VAL A 75 24.62 8.18 19.69
CA VAL A 75 25.33 7.46 20.76
C VAL A 75 26.84 7.49 20.52
N GLU A 76 27.22 7.44 19.25
CA GLU A 76 28.61 7.31 18.81
C GLU A 76 29.23 8.67 18.46
N ASN A 77 28.48 9.76 18.69
CA ASN A 77 28.86 11.16 18.46
C ASN A 77 29.44 11.41 17.06
N ARG A 78 28.78 10.87 16.04
CA ARG A 78 29.17 10.99 14.63
C ARG A 78 28.22 11.89 13.87
N GLU A 79 28.71 12.41 12.76
CA GLU A 79 27.83 12.95 11.72
C GLU A 79 27.07 11.79 11.05
N PRO A 80 25.74 11.88 10.88
CA PRO A 80 24.96 10.84 10.22
C PRO A 80 25.33 10.71 8.75
N THR A 81 25.30 9.49 8.22
CA THR A 81 25.63 9.24 6.79
C THR A 81 24.73 10.01 5.83
N PHE A 82 23.45 10.18 6.16
CA PHE A 82 22.52 10.97 5.33
C PHE A 82 22.81 12.48 5.29
N ILE A 83 23.64 13.00 6.20
CA ILE A 83 24.12 14.37 6.11
C ILE A 83 25.35 14.43 5.21
N ILE A 84 26.26 13.46 5.36
CA ILE A 84 27.50 13.36 4.59
C ILE A 84 27.22 13.09 3.11
N ASP A 85 26.40 12.08 2.82
CA ASP A 85 26.16 11.58 1.45
C ASP A 85 25.20 12.50 0.68
N ASP A 86 24.17 13.03 1.35
CA ASP A 86 23.06 13.75 0.71
C ASP A 86 23.07 15.26 1.01
N GLY A 87 24.12 15.78 1.66
CA GLY A 87 24.24 17.19 2.06
C GLY A 87 23.18 17.64 3.06
N GLY A 88 22.61 16.72 3.83
CA GLY A 88 21.47 16.98 4.73
C GLY A 88 20.13 17.15 4.01
N GLY A 89 20.05 16.73 2.74
CA GLY A 89 18.84 16.78 1.93
C GLY A 89 17.64 16.05 2.54
N GLN A 90 16.45 16.40 2.06
CA GLN A 90 15.19 15.80 2.51
C GLN A 90 15.21 14.27 2.26
N PRO A 91 14.77 13.46 3.24
CA PRO A 91 14.90 11.98 3.22
C PRO A 91 14.10 11.30 2.09
N TYR A 92 13.30 12.04 1.35
CA TYR A 92 12.37 11.52 0.34
C TYR A 92 13.01 11.28 -1.03
N PHE A 93 14.24 11.75 -1.27
CA PHE A 93 14.89 11.65 -2.59
C PHE A 93 15.98 10.59 -2.69
N THR A 94 16.48 10.05 -1.58
CA THR A 94 17.57 9.08 -1.61
C THR A 94 17.08 7.64 -1.52
N THR A 95 17.31 6.91 -2.61
CA THR A 95 16.83 5.54 -2.81
C THR A 95 17.97 4.55 -2.68
N PHE A 96 17.73 3.45 -1.98
CA PHE A 96 18.66 2.32 -1.93
C PHE A 96 17.92 1.03 -2.26
N GLY A 97 18.50 0.20 -3.15
CA GLY A 97 17.84 -0.95 -3.74
C GLY A 97 17.07 -0.62 -5.03
N ALA A 98 16.24 -1.54 -5.50
CA ALA A 98 15.44 -1.35 -6.71
C ALA A 98 14.20 -0.49 -6.45
N VAL A 99 13.72 0.22 -7.47
CA VAL A 99 12.60 1.18 -7.32
C VAL A 99 11.33 0.62 -7.93
N LYS A 100 10.65 -0.29 -7.21
CA LYS A 100 9.27 -0.71 -7.54
C LYS A 100 8.33 -0.41 -6.39
N TYR A 101 7.11 0.03 -6.72
CA TYR A 101 6.09 0.42 -5.75
C TYR A 101 5.04 -0.67 -5.56
N LEU A 102 5.50 -1.85 -5.20
CA LEU A 102 4.72 -3.09 -5.16
C LEU A 102 3.69 -3.17 -4.02
N TRP A 103 3.85 -2.34 -2.99
CA TRP A 103 2.86 -2.10 -1.91
C TRP A 103 2.13 -0.76 -2.08
N GLY A 104 2.52 -0.02 -3.12
CA GLY A 104 2.31 1.40 -3.31
C GLY A 104 2.84 2.28 -2.18
N ASN A 105 2.76 3.58 -2.42
CA ASN A 105 3.29 4.62 -1.55
C ASN A 105 2.23 5.65 -1.16
N MET A 106 0.95 5.34 -1.39
CA MET A 106 -0.20 6.17 -1.02
C MET A 106 -1.35 5.34 -0.49
N PRO A 107 -2.09 5.82 0.53
CA PRO A 107 -3.23 5.08 1.07
C PRO A 107 -4.31 4.76 0.04
N ALA A 108 -4.84 3.54 0.12
CA ALA A 108 -5.99 3.11 -0.66
C ALA A 108 -7.22 4.00 -0.38
N LEU A 109 -7.93 4.37 -1.45
CA LEU A 109 -9.09 5.24 -1.40
C LEU A 109 -10.32 4.53 -1.98
N ASP A 110 -11.50 4.81 -1.42
CA ASP A 110 -12.77 4.51 -2.06
C ASP A 110 -13.05 5.59 -3.13
N MET A 111 -13.05 5.18 -4.41
CA MET A 111 -13.24 6.09 -5.54
C MET A 111 -14.69 6.52 -5.77
N LEU A 112 -15.64 5.92 -5.05
CA LEU A 112 -17.05 6.28 -5.15
C LEU A 112 -17.47 7.19 -4.01
N ARG A 113 -17.15 6.77 -2.77
CA ARG A 113 -17.74 7.30 -1.55
C ARG A 113 -19.25 7.40 -1.66
N ALA A 114 -19.86 6.33 -2.15
CA ALA A 114 -21.25 6.30 -2.62
C ALA A 114 -22.20 7.00 -1.64
N THR A 115 -22.10 6.71 -0.34
CA THR A 115 -22.97 7.31 0.68
C THR A 115 -22.74 8.81 0.86
N LYS A 116 -21.49 9.29 0.86
CA LYS A 116 -21.14 10.70 1.13
C LYS A 116 -21.15 11.58 -0.13
N ASN A 117 -20.92 11.00 -1.31
CA ASN A 117 -20.79 11.71 -2.59
C ASN A 117 -22.07 11.62 -3.43
N GLU A 118 -22.70 10.43 -3.49
CA GLU A 118 -23.83 10.12 -4.37
C GLU A 118 -25.10 9.72 -3.61
N ARG A 119 -25.07 9.73 -2.26
CA ARG A 119 -26.19 9.29 -1.38
C ARG A 119 -26.70 7.89 -1.74
N ASP A 120 -25.78 7.00 -2.08
CA ASP A 120 -26.04 5.64 -2.56
C ASP A 120 -26.87 5.55 -3.86
N GLN A 121 -27.04 6.66 -4.59
CA GLN A 121 -27.71 6.71 -5.90
C GLN A 121 -26.71 6.44 -7.03
N LEU A 122 -26.18 5.22 -7.05
CA LEU A 122 -25.24 4.78 -8.08
C LEU A 122 -25.99 4.39 -9.37
N PRO A 123 -25.39 4.61 -10.55
CA PRO A 123 -25.97 4.19 -11.82
C PRO A 123 -26.00 2.66 -11.94
N ASP A 124 -27.02 2.10 -12.59
CA ASP A 124 -27.17 0.65 -12.79
C ASP A 124 -25.97 0.00 -13.51
N ASN A 125 -25.27 0.76 -14.35
CA ASN A 125 -24.05 0.34 -15.03
C ASN A 125 -22.88 1.24 -14.60
N LEU A 126 -22.23 0.84 -13.51
CA LEU A 126 -21.09 1.53 -12.93
C LEU A 126 -19.80 1.09 -13.63
N ARG A 127 -19.01 2.04 -14.12
CA ARG A 127 -17.75 1.79 -14.84
C ARG A 127 -16.61 2.59 -14.24
N LEU A 128 -15.58 1.88 -13.81
CA LEU A 128 -14.43 2.44 -13.09
C LEU A 128 -13.15 2.13 -13.84
N LEU A 129 -12.25 3.11 -13.91
CA LEU A 129 -10.92 2.98 -14.46
C LEU A 129 -9.89 3.38 -13.40
N PHE A 130 -8.92 2.51 -13.16
CA PHE A 130 -7.85 2.71 -12.19
C PHE A 130 -6.49 2.55 -12.86
N ALA A 131 -5.51 3.32 -12.37
CA ALA A 131 -4.11 3.12 -12.67
C ALA A 131 -3.43 2.40 -11.49
N GLY A 132 -2.39 1.59 -11.76
CA GLY A 132 -1.57 1.06 -10.69
C GLY A 132 -1.95 -0.34 -10.19
N ASP A 133 -1.59 -0.60 -8.93
CA ASP A 133 -2.00 -1.80 -8.20
C ASP A 133 -3.49 -1.76 -7.77
N ILE A 134 -4.02 -2.90 -7.36
CA ILE A 134 -5.47 -3.05 -7.09
C ILE A 134 -5.93 -2.58 -5.69
N ARG A 135 -5.12 -1.87 -4.88
CA ARG A 135 -5.55 -1.40 -3.54
C ARG A 135 -6.81 -0.54 -3.61
N ASN A 136 -6.87 0.42 -4.54
CA ASN A 136 -8.06 1.27 -4.75
C ASN A 136 -9.27 0.46 -5.23
N VAL A 137 -9.06 -0.58 -6.05
CA VAL A 137 -10.12 -1.50 -6.49
C VAL A 137 -10.67 -2.28 -5.30
N VAL A 138 -9.80 -2.88 -4.49
CA VAL A 138 -10.17 -3.67 -3.31
C VAL A 138 -10.95 -2.79 -2.33
N LYS A 139 -10.45 -1.60 -2.01
CA LYS A 139 -11.12 -0.63 -1.13
C LYS A 139 -12.48 -0.22 -1.67
N THR A 140 -12.55 0.25 -2.91
CA THR A 140 -13.80 0.71 -3.55
C THR A 140 -14.86 -0.38 -3.61
N ILE A 141 -14.50 -1.61 -4.01
CA ILE A 141 -15.45 -2.71 -4.10
C ILE A 141 -15.85 -3.22 -2.71
N SER A 142 -14.94 -3.24 -1.72
CA SER A 142 -15.28 -3.61 -0.35
C SER A 142 -16.28 -2.66 0.31
N GLU A 143 -16.22 -1.36 -0.05
CA GLU A 143 -17.11 -0.32 0.50
C GLU A 143 -18.36 -0.07 -0.37
N LEU A 144 -18.49 -0.79 -1.49
CA LEU A 144 -19.66 -0.69 -2.36
C LEU A 144 -20.90 -1.26 -1.66
N THR A 145 -21.85 -0.37 -1.36
CA THR A 145 -23.11 -0.67 -0.65
C THR A 145 -23.76 -1.97 -1.11
N THR A 146 -24.22 -2.81 -0.17
CA THR A 146 -24.90 -4.07 -0.46
C THR A 146 -26.22 -3.88 -1.23
N LYS A 147 -26.78 -2.67 -1.19
CA LYS A 147 -27.97 -2.28 -1.97
C LYS A 147 -27.70 -2.18 -3.48
N PHE A 148 -26.45 -2.04 -3.89
CA PHE A 148 -26.11 -1.97 -5.30
C PHE A 148 -26.25 -3.36 -5.95
N GLY A 149 -27.31 -3.51 -6.76
CA GLY A 149 -27.59 -4.71 -7.57
C GLY A 149 -27.23 -4.57 -9.05
N GLY A 150 -26.69 -3.42 -9.45
CA GLY A 150 -26.31 -3.13 -10.82
C GLY A 150 -25.06 -3.89 -11.30
N LYS A 151 -24.67 -3.63 -12.55
CA LYS A 151 -23.43 -4.11 -13.15
C LYS A 151 -22.28 -3.17 -12.80
N CYS A 152 -21.16 -3.74 -12.35
CA CYS A 152 -19.91 -3.02 -12.14
C CYS A 152 -18.85 -3.51 -13.13
N GLU A 153 -18.31 -2.61 -13.94
CA GLU A 153 -17.15 -2.86 -14.80
C GLU A 153 -15.95 -2.10 -14.25
N VAL A 154 -14.84 -2.79 -14.04
CA VAL A 154 -13.59 -2.22 -13.55
C VAL A 154 -12.50 -2.52 -14.55
N VAL A 155 -11.80 -1.49 -15.00
CA VAL A 155 -10.61 -1.57 -15.83
C VAL A 155 -9.42 -1.10 -15.00
N VAL A 156 -8.34 -1.86 -14.99
CA VAL A 156 -7.08 -1.49 -14.34
C VAL A 156 -5.98 -1.57 -15.38
N ASN A 157 -5.16 -0.52 -15.45
CA ASN A 157 -4.02 -0.46 -16.36
C ASN A 157 -2.74 -0.08 -15.61
N ASP A 158 -1.65 -0.74 -15.94
CA ASP A 158 -0.31 -0.34 -15.51
C ASP A 158 0.70 -0.59 -16.63
N ARG A 159 1.78 0.21 -16.66
CA ARG A 159 2.90 0.05 -17.58
C ARG A 159 3.97 -0.91 -17.03
N ASP A 160 3.98 -1.18 -15.73
CA ASP A 160 4.86 -2.17 -15.11
C ASP A 160 4.20 -3.55 -15.11
N PHE A 161 4.78 -4.47 -15.90
CA PHE A 161 4.32 -5.84 -15.99
C PHE A 161 4.31 -6.56 -14.64
N ASP A 162 5.22 -6.26 -13.71
CA ASP A 162 5.26 -6.91 -12.39
C ASP A 162 4.00 -6.60 -11.58
N ILE A 163 3.51 -5.36 -11.70
CA ILE A 163 2.28 -4.91 -11.06
C ILE A 163 1.09 -5.63 -11.70
N VAL A 164 1.00 -5.66 -13.03
CA VAL A 164 -0.11 -6.33 -13.74
C VAL A 164 -0.13 -7.84 -13.46
N ALA A 165 1.03 -8.50 -13.47
CA ALA A 165 1.16 -9.92 -13.17
C ALA A 165 0.69 -10.23 -11.75
N ARG A 166 1.11 -9.44 -10.75
CA ARG A 166 0.64 -9.63 -9.37
C ARG A 166 -0.85 -9.33 -9.22
N ASN A 167 -1.35 -8.26 -9.82
CA ASN A 167 -2.78 -7.93 -9.83
C ASN A 167 -3.61 -9.11 -10.39
N ALA A 168 -3.15 -9.74 -11.47
CA ALA A 168 -3.79 -10.92 -12.04
C ALA A 168 -3.82 -12.10 -11.08
N ILE A 169 -2.71 -12.41 -10.41
CA ILE A 169 -2.62 -13.51 -9.43
C ILE A 169 -3.53 -13.24 -8.22
N LEU A 170 -3.56 -12.01 -7.71
CA LEU A 170 -4.43 -11.62 -6.60
C LEU A 170 -5.92 -11.74 -6.95
N LEU A 171 -6.33 -11.23 -8.12
CA LEU A 171 -7.72 -11.32 -8.57
C LEU A 171 -8.14 -12.75 -8.93
N LEU A 172 -7.25 -13.54 -9.55
CA LEU A 172 -7.51 -14.97 -9.77
C LEU A 172 -7.67 -15.72 -8.44
N SER A 173 -6.85 -15.40 -7.42
CA SER A 173 -6.99 -15.99 -6.09
C SER A 173 -8.36 -15.67 -5.46
N ALA A 174 -8.83 -14.42 -5.59
CA ALA A 174 -10.15 -14.01 -5.10
C ALA A 174 -11.31 -14.71 -5.84
N LEU A 175 -11.13 -15.06 -7.12
CA LEU A 175 -12.13 -15.75 -7.91
C LEU A 175 -12.18 -17.26 -7.67
N VAL A 176 -11.01 -17.89 -7.51
CA VAL A 176 -10.82 -19.34 -7.43
C VAL A 176 -11.10 -19.87 -6.02
N PHE A 177 -10.68 -19.15 -4.98
CA PHE A 177 -10.79 -19.63 -3.60
C PHE A 177 -12.01 -19.04 -2.87
N GLU A 178 -12.49 -19.76 -1.86
CA GLU A 178 -13.47 -19.24 -0.92
C GLU A 178 -12.91 -18.03 -0.15
N PRO A 179 -13.71 -17.00 0.22
CA PRO A 179 -13.23 -15.75 0.81
C PRO A 179 -12.28 -15.93 2.00
N MET A 180 -12.61 -16.90 2.86
CA MET A 180 -11.85 -17.24 4.06
C MET A 180 -10.45 -17.81 3.75
N MET A 181 -10.27 -18.43 2.58
CA MET A 181 -8.98 -18.90 2.07
C MET A 181 -8.29 -17.85 1.17
N ALA A 182 -9.06 -17.14 0.35
CA ALA A 182 -8.55 -16.13 -0.57
C ALA A 182 -7.85 -14.97 0.16
N ALA A 183 -8.46 -14.45 1.23
CA ALA A 183 -7.93 -13.30 1.96
C ALA A 183 -6.50 -13.51 2.50
N PRO A 184 -6.19 -14.57 3.28
CA PRO A 184 -4.83 -14.79 3.76
C PRO A 184 -3.84 -15.10 2.61
N ILE A 185 -4.26 -15.80 1.55
CA ILE A 185 -3.41 -16.03 0.36
C ILE A 185 -3.03 -14.68 -0.27
N MET A 186 -4.02 -13.82 -0.51
CA MET A 186 -3.82 -12.49 -1.09
C MET A 186 -2.91 -11.63 -0.22
N ILE A 187 -3.12 -11.57 1.10
CA ILE A 187 -2.27 -10.79 2.02
C ILE A 187 -0.81 -11.19 1.91
N HIS A 188 -0.51 -12.48 1.98
CA HIS A 188 0.89 -12.92 1.98
C HIS A 188 1.55 -12.81 0.62
N ILE A 189 0.81 -13.05 -0.47
CA ILE A 189 1.32 -12.79 -1.83
C ILE A 189 1.57 -11.30 -2.04
N TRP A 190 0.76 -10.43 -1.46
CA TRP A 190 0.89 -9.00 -1.64
C TRP A 190 1.96 -8.38 -0.75
N TYR A 191 2.11 -8.82 0.50
CA TYR A 191 2.88 -8.10 1.53
C TYR A 191 4.02 -8.87 2.18
N SER A 192 4.16 -10.18 1.92
CA SER A 192 5.16 -11.02 2.61
C SER A 192 6.25 -11.54 1.66
N ALA A 193 7.51 -11.35 2.04
CA ALA A 193 8.69 -11.80 1.33
C ALA A 193 8.77 -13.33 1.26
N LEU A 194 8.43 -14.01 2.34
CA LEU A 194 8.18 -15.45 2.35
C LEU A 194 6.68 -15.68 2.50
N ILE A 195 6.17 -16.76 1.92
CA ILE A 195 4.79 -17.18 2.03
C ILE A 195 4.70 -18.58 2.63
N PRO A 196 3.58 -18.92 3.29
CA PRO A 196 3.34 -20.28 3.75
C PRO A 196 3.39 -21.30 2.61
N LYS A 197 4.11 -22.41 2.81
CA LYS A 197 4.26 -23.48 1.79
C LYS A 197 2.90 -24.00 1.29
N LYS A 198 1.89 -24.03 2.16
CA LYS A 198 0.51 -24.39 1.82
C LYS A 198 -0.09 -23.43 0.79
N PHE A 199 0.08 -22.12 0.96
CA PHE A 199 -0.47 -21.11 0.04
C PHE A 199 0.25 -21.16 -1.31
N TYR A 200 1.56 -21.37 -1.31
CA TYR A 200 2.31 -21.61 -2.54
C TYR A 200 1.76 -22.81 -3.33
N ARG A 201 1.54 -23.96 -2.67
CA ARG A 201 0.95 -25.16 -3.31
C ARG A 201 -0.44 -24.89 -3.86
N LEU A 202 -1.32 -24.24 -3.10
CA LEU A 202 -2.66 -23.90 -3.59
C LEU A 202 -2.61 -23.04 -4.87
N LEU A 203 -1.68 -22.09 -4.94
CA LEU A 203 -1.49 -21.27 -6.14
C LEU A 203 -0.93 -22.09 -7.33
N GLN A 204 0.00 -23.01 -7.06
CA GLN A 204 0.51 -23.95 -8.07
C GLN A 204 -0.59 -24.89 -8.58
N ASP A 205 -1.46 -25.38 -7.71
CA ASP A 205 -2.45 -26.39 -8.04
C ASP A 205 -3.69 -25.79 -8.73
N HIS A 206 -4.06 -24.54 -8.40
CA HIS A 206 -5.34 -23.96 -8.83
C HIS A 206 -5.22 -22.68 -9.68
N VAL A 207 -4.13 -21.92 -9.60
CA VAL A 207 -3.98 -20.65 -10.36
C VAL A 207 -3.01 -20.82 -11.53
N LEU A 208 -1.86 -21.46 -11.32
CA LEU A 208 -0.87 -21.70 -12.39
C LEU A 208 -1.47 -22.41 -13.62
N PRO A 209 -2.27 -23.49 -13.48
CA PRO A 209 -2.78 -24.22 -14.64
C PRO A 209 -3.72 -23.37 -15.51
N LEU A 210 -4.43 -22.41 -14.91
CA LEU A 210 -5.29 -21.47 -15.64
C LEU A 210 -4.50 -20.60 -16.60
N ILE A 211 -3.25 -20.27 -16.26
CA ILE A 211 -2.36 -19.42 -17.04
C ILE A 211 -1.59 -20.28 -18.06
N GLU A 212 -1.11 -21.45 -17.65
CA GLU A 212 -0.42 -22.38 -18.55
C GLU A 212 -1.32 -22.88 -19.68
N ASP A 213 -2.62 -23.11 -19.42
CA ASP A 213 -3.62 -23.42 -20.46
C ASP A 213 -3.68 -22.33 -21.54
N VAL A 214 -3.64 -21.05 -21.14
CA VAL A 214 -3.62 -19.94 -22.09
C VAL A 214 -2.33 -19.94 -22.89
N CYS A 215 -1.18 -20.07 -22.22
CA CYS A 215 0.14 -20.10 -22.85
C CYS A 215 0.25 -21.24 -23.89
N ALA A 216 -0.27 -22.42 -23.56
CA ALA A 216 -0.31 -23.55 -24.49
C ALA A 216 -1.12 -23.23 -25.76
N LYS A 217 -2.29 -22.60 -25.61
CA LYS A 217 -3.19 -22.24 -26.72
C LYS A 217 -2.65 -21.14 -27.62
N ILE A 218 -1.84 -20.22 -27.09
CA ILE A 218 -1.28 -19.09 -27.85
C ILE A 218 0.16 -19.32 -28.32
N ARG A 219 0.71 -20.53 -28.15
CA ARG A 219 2.13 -20.84 -28.42
C ARG A 219 2.60 -20.39 -29.81
N ALA A 220 1.75 -20.56 -30.83
CA ALA A 220 2.06 -20.21 -32.22
C ALA A 220 1.80 -18.73 -32.59
N LYS A 221 1.34 -17.90 -31.65
CA LYS A 221 1.08 -16.47 -31.89
C LYS A 221 2.38 -15.66 -31.84
N PRO A 222 2.49 -14.55 -32.61
CA PRO A 222 3.65 -13.66 -32.55
C PRO A 222 3.85 -13.06 -31.15
N SER A 223 5.10 -12.83 -30.77
CA SER A 223 5.55 -12.37 -29.45
C SER A 223 4.88 -11.06 -28.99
N GLU A 224 4.76 -10.10 -29.89
CA GLU A 224 4.22 -8.75 -29.65
C GLU A 224 2.69 -8.69 -29.82
N LYS A 225 2.05 -9.80 -30.23
CA LYS A 225 0.61 -9.79 -30.48
C LYS A 225 -0.17 -9.86 -29.17
N LEU A 226 -1.02 -8.87 -28.91
CA LEU A 226 -1.96 -8.89 -27.79
C LEU A 226 -2.86 -10.13 -27.85
N GLN A 227 -2.87 -10.88 -26.75
CA GLN A 227 -3.77 -11.99 -26.50
C GLN A 227 -4.64 -11.64 -25.29
N SER A 228 -5.87 -12.15 -25.28
CA SER A 228 -6.75 -11.97 -24.14
C SER A 228 -7.40 -13.27 -23.70
N LYS A 229 -7.58 -13.41 -22.39
CA LYS A 229 -8.35 -14.49 -21.77
C LYS A 229 -9.36 -13.89 -20.81
N THR A 230 -10.58 -14.41 -20.84
CA THR A 230 -11.57 -14.15 -19.81
C THR A 230 -11.82 -15.45 -19.03
N TRP A 231 -11.74 -15.38 -17.70
CA TRP A 231 -12.23 -16.40 -16.79
C TRP A 231 -13.54 -15.92 -16.17
N THR A 232 -14.59 -16.75 -16.24
CA THR A 232 -15.95 -16.40 -15.78
C THR A 232 -16.38 -17.38 -14.69
N TYR A 233 -16.88 -16.83 -13.58
CA TYR A 233 -17.38 -17.58 -12.43
C TYR A 233 -18.76 -17.03 -12.05
N GLY A 234 -19.84 -17.61 -12.58
CA GLY A 234 -21.18 -17.05 -12.38
C GLY A 234 -21.32 -15.64 -12.97
N LYS A 235 -21.76 -14.66 -12.18
CA LYS A 235 -21.96 -13.25 -12.61
C LYS A 235 -20.68 -12.39 -12.59
N ARG A 236 -19.53 -12.98 -12.24
CA ARG A 236 -18.25 -12.27 -12.16
C ARG A 236 -17.24 -12.82 -13.17
N SER A 237 -16.40 -11.94 -13.71
CA SER A 237 -15.35 -12.31 -14.66
C SER A 237 -14.09 -11.50 -14.49
N LEU A 238 -12.95 -12.11 -14.81
CA LEU A 238 -11.66 -11.44 -14.96
C LEU A 238 -11.18 -11.63 -16.39
N LYS A 239 -10.96 -10.52 -17.08
CA LYS A 239 -10.29 -10.46 -18.37
C LYS A 239 -8.86 -9.98 -18.17
N LEU A 240 -7.89 -10.70 -18.72
CA LEU A 240 -6.50 -10.27 -18.78
C LEU A 240 -6.09 -10.11 -20.23
N VAL A 241 -5.48 -8.97 -20.57
CA VAL A 241 -4.95 -8.66 -21.90
C VAL A 241 -3.47 -8.36 -21.77
N LEU A 242 -2.64 -9.15 -22.43
CA LEU A 242 -1.18 -9.04 -22.44
C LEU A 242 -0.64 -9.36 -23.83
N GLU A 243 0.54 -8.86 -24.17
CA GLU A 243 1.30 -9.37 -25.31
C GLU A 243 1.67 -10.84 -25.07
N LYS A 244 1.83 -11.64 -26.13
CA LYS A 244 2.16 -13.06 -26.00
C LYS A 244 3.44 -13.30 -25.18
N LYS A 245 4.49 -12.49 -25.36
CA LYS A 245 5.74 -12.57 -24.56
C LYS A 245 5.53 -12.35 -23.06
N GLN A 246 4.51 -11.58 -22.67
CA GLN A 246 4.16 -11.36 -21.27
C GLN A 246 3.35 -12.53 -20.72
N TRP A 247 2.45 -13.11 -21.53
CA TRP A 247 1.81 -14.38 -21.19
C TRP A 247 2.85 -15.47 -20.91
N ASP A 248 3.88 -15.62 -21.76
CA ASP A 248 4.95 -16.60 -21.53
C ASP A 248 5.72 -16.37 -20.22
N LYS A 249 5.83 -15.11 -19.77
CA LYS A 249 6.49 -14.74 -18.51
C LYS A 249 5.62 -14.97 -17.27
N LEU A 250 4.30 -14.83 -17.40
CA LEU A 250 3.38 -14.83 -16.27
C LEU A 250 3.44 -16.12 -15.39
N PRO A 251 3.59 -17.34 -15.95
CA PRO A 251 3.78 -18.55 -15.14
C PRO A 251 4.94 -18.49 -14.13
N PHE A 252 6.00 -17.73 -14.43
CA PHE A 252 7.16 -17.61 -13.55
C PHE A 252 6.86 -16.83 -12.26
N TYR A 253 5.81 -15.98 -12.24
CA TYR A 253 5.36 -15.28 -11.03
C TYR A 253 4.66 -16.21 -10.04
N LEU A 254 4.46 -17.48 -10.42
CA LEU A 254 3.96 -18.53 -9.55
C LEU A 254 5.03 -19.58 -9.25
N LYS A 255 6.22 -19.52 -9.86
CA LYS A 255 7.30 -20.51 -9.69
C LYS A 255 8.48 -19.88 -8.95
N VAL A 256 8.93 -20.51 -7.87
CA VAL A 256 10.15 -20.04 -7.19
C VAL A 256 11.35 -20.27 -8.11
N PRO A 257 12.21 -19.27 -8.35
CA PRO A 257 13.42 -19.45 -9.15
C PRO A 257 14.28 -20.62 -8.66
N ALA A 258 14.83 -21.37 -9.62
CA ALA A 258 15.67 -22.52 -9.31
C ALA A 258 16.84 -22.14 -8.39
N GLY A 259 17.03 -22.91 -7.31
CA GLY A 259 18.11 -22.68 -6.34
C GLY A 259 17.89 -21.53 -5.34
N LEU A 260 16.78 -20.80 -5.41
CA LEU A 260 16.41 -19.76 -4.45
C LEU A 260 15.72 -20.39 -3.23
N THR A 261 16.49 -20.61 -2.16
CA THR A 261 15.96 -21.07 -0.88
C THR A 261 15.39 -19.90 -0.07
N ALA A 262 14.56 -20.19 0.94
CA ALA A 262 14.09 -19.16 1.88
C ALA A 262 15.24 -18.38 2.54
N ALA A 263 16.32 -19.05 2.92
CA ALA A 263 17.50 -18.41 3.49
C ALA A 263 18.19 -17.46 2.49
N LYS A 264 18.37 -17.88 1.23
CA LYS A 264 18.94 -17.01 0.19
C LYS A 264 18.04 -15.81 -0.10
N ALA A 265 16.73 -16.02 -0.23
CA ALA A 265 15.76 -14.93 -0.41
C ALA A 265 15.81 -13.91 0.74
N GLN A 266 15.89 -14.39 1.98
CA GLN A 266 16.06 -13.52 3.15
C GLN A 266 17.37 -12.73 3.10
N ASN A 267 18.49 -13.36 2.73
CA ASN A 267 19.77 -12.65 2.61
C ASN A 267 19.72 -11.55 1.55
N ILE A 268 19.12 -11.83 0.38
CA ILE A 268 18.91 -10.82 -0.69
C ILE A 268 18.10 -9.64 -0.16
N ARG A 269 16.95 -9.91 0.48
CA ARG A 269 16.12 -8.83 1.04
C ARG A 269 16.87 -8.05 2.12
N ARG A 270 17.57 -8.73 3.03
CA ARG A 270 18.33 -8.08 4.12
C ARG A 270 19.49 -7.25 3.60
N SER A 271 20.10 -7.62 2.46
CA SER A 271 21.13 -6.80 1.82
C SER A 271 20.63 -5.42 1.38
N VAL A 272 19.30 -5.25 1.23
CA VAL A 272 18.67 -3.94 0.97
C VAL A 272 18.09 -3.36 2.26
N MET A 273 17.24 -4.11 2.95
CA MET A 273 16.47 -3.61 4.09
C MET A 273 17.32 -3.39 5.36
N LEU A 274 18.49 -4.01 5.46
CA LEU A 274 19.39 -3.91 6.62
C LEU A 274 20.84 -3.65 6.18
N ALA A 275 21.01 -2.99 5.03
CA ALA A 275 22.32 -2.59 4.52
C ALA A 275 23.06 -1.76 5.58
N PRO A 276 24.30 -2.13 5.98
CA PRO A 276 25.05 -1.41 7.01
C PRO A 276 25.22 0.08 6.72
N GLU A 277 25.42 0.45 5.46
CA GLU A 277 25.53 1.84 4.99
C GLU A 277 24.23 2.64 5.15
N ARG A 278 23.08 1.96 5.28
CA ARG A 278 21.77 2.57 5.49
C ARG A 278 21.34 2.62 6.95
N LYS A 279 22.22 2.27 7.90
CA LYS A 279 21.90 2.18 9.33
C LYS A 279 21.32 3.49 9.88
N ASP A 280 21.90 4.64 9.54
CA ASP A 280 21.44 5.93 10.03
C ASP A 280 20.07 6.32 9.43
N TYR A 281 19.79 5.95 8.18
CA TYR A 281 18.48 6.16 7.57
C TYR A 281 17.38 5.32 8.27
N VAL A 282 17.71 4.07 8.60
CA VAL A 282 16.81 3.17 9.35
C VAL A 282 16.56 3.71 10.75
N ASP A 283 17.60 4.13 11.46
CA ASP A 283 17.48 4.69 12.80
C ASP A 283 16.71 6.01 12.82
N ARG A 284 16.90 6.88 11.81
CA ARG A 284 16.11 8.12 11.61
C ARG A 284 14.63 7.81 11.48
N THR A 285 14.29 6.83 10.62
CA THR A 285 12.91 6.37 10.45
C THR A 285 12.35 5.76 11.74
N ALA A 286 13.14 4.96 12.47
CA ALA A 286 12.71 4.37 13.73
C ALA A 286 12.50 5.44 14.82
N TYR A 287 13.34 6.48 14.87
CA TYR A 287 13.24 7.55 15.87
C TYR A 287 11.89 8.28 15.79
N ASN A 288 11.39 8.51 14.57
CA ASN A 288 10.08 9.10 14.29
C ASN A 288 8.87 8.22 14.63
N ARG A 289 9.09 6.98 15.10
CA ARG A 289 8.00 6.04 15.46
C ARG A 289 7.84 5.92 16.98
N PRO A 290 6.61 5.67 17.48
CA PRO A 290 6.37 5.32 18.88
C PRO A 290 7.22 4.11 19.34
N PRO A 291 7.63 4.02 20.61
CA PRO A 291 8.66 3.06 21.02
C PRO A 291 8.36 1.58 20.71
N SER A 292 7.10 1.17 20.85
CA SER A 292 6.72 -0.23 20.51
C SER A 292 6.66 -0.48 19.00
N TRP A 293 6.35 0.55 18.20
CA TRP A 293 6.35 0.45 16.74
C TRP A 293 7.76 0.30 16.18
N ARG A 294 8.79 0.82 16.85
CA ARG A 294 10.21 0.63 16.47
C ARG A 294 10.58 -0.85 16.42
N VAL A 295 10.13 -1.62 17.42
CA VAL A 295 10.36 -3.08 17.46
C VAL A 295 9.58 -3.78 16.36
N CYS A 296 8.32 -3.41 16.15
CA CYS A 296 7.51 -3.93 15.06
C CYS A 296 8.14 -3.65 13.67
N PHE A 297 8.64 -2.44 13.48
CA PHE A 297 9.34 -2.00 12.27
C PHE A 297 10.59 -2.84 12.03
N MET A 298 11.47 -2.96 13.02
CA MET A 298 12.68 -3.77 12.88
C MET A 298 12.37 -5.24 12.62
N LYS A 299 11.38 -5.83 13.30
CA LYS A 299 10.95 -7.20 13.03
C LYS A 299 10.48 -7.39 11.59
N PHE A 300 9.67 -6.47 11.06
CA PHE A 300 9.25 -6.53 9.66
C PHE A 300 10.42 -6.30 8.69
N ARG A 301 11.38 -5.43 9.01
CA ARG A 301 12.61 -5.25 8.22
C ARG A 301 13.49 -6.49 8.23
N GLU A 302 13.53 -7.24 9.32
CA GLU A 302 14.34 -8.46 9.46
C GLU A 302 13.71 -9.69 8.82
N GLU A 303 12.39 -9.84 8.94
CA GLU A 303 11.66 -11.04 8.50
C GLU A 303 10.94 -10.84 7.16
N GLY A 304 10.47 -9.64 6.86
CA GLY A 304 9.68 -9.35 5.66
C GLY A 304 8.33 -10.06 5.62
N ILE A 305 7.76 -10.46 6.76
CA ILE A 305 6.48 -11.17 6.83
C ILE A 305 5.44 -10.25 7.47
N LEU A 306 4.36 -9.95 6.75
CA LEU A 306 3.23 -9.20 7.30
C LEU A 306 2.30 -10.16 8.04
N ALA A 307 2.39 -10.17 9.37
CA ALA A 307 1.53 -10.95 10.25
C ALA A 307 1.63 -10.44 11.69
N PRO A 308 0.67 -10.76 12.57
CA PRO A 308 0.72 -10.41 13.99
C PRO A 308 2.06 -10.78 14.63
N PHE A 309 2.55 -9.93 15.53
CA PHE A 309 3.90 -9.98 16.10
C PHE A 309 4.20 -11.34 16.76
N GLY A 310 3.20 -11.90 17.46
CA GLY A 310 3.32 -13.19 18.15
C GLY A 310 2.99 -14.42 17.31
N MET A 311 2.60 -14.27 16.03
CA MET A 311 2.24 -15.40 15.18
C MET A 311 3.49 -16.17 14.73
N SER A 312 3.41 -17.51 14.71
CA SER A 312 4.50 -18.37 14.24
C SER A 312 4.94 -18.01 12.82
N ARG A 313 6.25 -18.07 12.59
CA ARG A 313 6.87 -17.89 11.27
C ARG A 313 7.29 -19.22 10.63
N GLU A 314 7.07 -20.35 11.30
CA GLU A 314 7.55 -21.68 10.88
C GLU A 314 7.07 -22.07 9.48
N ASP A 315 5.80 -21.81 9.16
CA ASP A 315 5.22 -22.18 7.86
C ASP A 315 5.76 -21.34 6.69
N PHE A 316 6.32 -20.15 6.97
CA PHE A 316 6.80 -19.17 5.99
C PHE A 316 8.17 -19.57 5.42
N SER A 317 8.17 -20.65 4.65
CA SER A 317 9.36 -21.34 4.16
C SER A 317 9.56 -21.24 2.65
N THR A 318 8.69 -20.50 1.94
CA THR A 318 8.74 -20.40 0.47
C THR A 318 8.96 -18.94 0.05
N PRO A 319 9.99 -18.61 -0.75
CA PRO A 319 10.12 -17.28 -1.34
C PRO A 319 8.87 -16.90 -2.12
N ASN A 320 8.37 -15.68 -1.95
CA ASN A 320 7.22 -15.18 -2.71
C ASN A 320 7.63 -15.01 -4.18
N PRO A 321 7.14 -15.85 -5.11
CA PRO A 321 7.56 -15.80 -6.51
C PRO A 321 7.13 -14.52 -7.20
N THR A 322 6.21 -13.73 -6.65
CA THR A 322 5.86 -12.42 -7.21
C THR A 322 6.85 -11.31 -6.84
N PHE A 323 7.68 -11.50 -5.81
CA PHE A 323 8.78 -10.57 -5.46
C PHE A 323 10.12 -10.99 -6.05
N TYR A 324 10.37 -12.29 -6.14
CA TYR A 324 11.64 -12.83 -6.60
C TYR A 324 11.51 -13.39 -8.03
N GLN A 325 11.60 -12.52 -9.03
CA GLN A 325 11.71 -12.95 -10.44
C GLN A 325 13.12 -13.44 -10.79
N THR A 326 14.13 -12.92 -10.09
CA THR A 326 15.53 -13.36 -10.20
C THR A 326 16.04 -13.87 -8.85
N ASN A 327 17.20 -14.51 -8.86
CA ASN A 327 17.80 -15.12 -7.67
C ASN A 327 18.76 -14.20 -6.90
N ASN A 328 18.78 -12.90 -7.20
CA ASN A 328 19.77 -11.97 -6.67
C ASN A 328 19.26 -10.53 -6.41
N VAL A 329 18.00 -10.23 -6.72
CA VAL A 329 17.45 -8.86 -6.58
C VAL A 329 16.24 -8.86 -5.65
N TRP A 330 16.22 -7.90 -4.72
CA TRP A 330 15.02 -7.47 -4.02
C TRP A 330 14.39 -6.30 -4.80
N PRO A 331 13.10 -6.37 -5.18
CA PRO A 331 12.52 -5.46 -6.17
C PRO A 331 12.18 -4.06 -5.64
N MET A 332 12.24 -3.83 -4.33
CA MET A 332 11.76 -2.61 -3.68
C MET A 332 12.87 -1.87 -2.94
N GLY A 333 12.67 -0.57 -2.70
CA GLY A 333 13.63 0.26 -1.99
C GLY A 333 13.64 -0.04 -0.49
N ASP A 334 14.74 0.28 0.18
CA ASP A 334 14.93 0.12 1.62
C ASP A 334 13.88 0.85 2.48
N GLY A 335 13.28 1.94 1.99
CA GLY A 335 12.19 2.67 2.64
C GLY A 335 10.79 2.05 2.49
N SER A 336 10.63 0.98 1.71
CA SER A 336 9.31 0.42 1.40
C SER A 336 8.64 -0.19 2.63
N ASP A 337 7.38 0.19 2.88
CA ASP A 337 6.59 -0.25 4.04
C ASP A 337 5.12 -0.49 3.64
N PRO A 338 4.52 -1.66 3.95
CA PRO A 338 3.12 -1.93 3.62
C PRO A 338 2.13 -0.99 4.34
N LEU A 339 2.54 -0.31 5.43
CA LEU A 339 1.72 0.71 6.09
C LEU A 339 1.47 1.93 5.19
N SER A 340 2.40 2.26 4.29
CA SER A 340 2.26 3.38 3.34
C SER A 340 1.08 3.19 2.38
N GLY A 341 0.62 1.96 2.21
CA GLY A 341 -0.47 1.65 1.30
C GLY A 341 -1.87 1.81 1.87
N TRP A 342 -2.01 2.14 3.17
CA TRP A 342 -3.30 2.16 3.85
C TRP A 342 -3.37 3.27 4.91
N THR A 343 -4.54 3.90 5.05
CA THR A 343 -4.72 5.01 5.98
C THR A 343 -4.57 4.50 7.41
N LEU A 344 -3.60 5.04 8.17
CA LEU A 344 -3.42 4.66 9.57
C LEU A 344 -4.65 5.04 10.43
N GLY A 345 -5.39 6.07 10.04
CA GLY A 345 -6.71 6.39 10.61
C GLY A 345 -7.78 5.32 10.39
N ASP A 346 -7.61 4.39 9.43
CA ASP A 346 -8.47 3.20 9.29
C ASP A 346 -7.86 1.99 10.02
N VAL A 347 -6.55 1.79 9.91
CA VAL A 347 -5.81 0.65 10.51
C VAL A 347 -5.82 0.71 12.04
N LEU A 348 -5.69 1.91 12.61
CA LEU A 348 -5.50 2.11 14.06
C LEU A 348 -6.79 2.27 14.90
N PRO A 349 -7.97 2.52 14.33
CA PRO A 349 -9.22 2.38 15.09
C PRO A 349 -9.91 1.05 14.88
N ARG A 350 -9.77 0.42 13.70
CA ARG A 350 -10.44 -0.84 13.39
C ARG A 350 -9.80 -1.97 14.20
N ALA A 351 -10.50 -2.37 15.25
CA ALA A 351 -10.45 -3.71 15.81
C ALA A 351 -11.88 -4.28 15.74
N PRO A 352 -12.34 -4.77 14.58
CA PRO A 352 -13.50 -5.63 14.57
C PRO A 352 -13.13 -6.84 15.43
N LEU A 353 -13.80 -7.00 16.58
CA LEU A 353 -13.65 -8.13 17.51
C LEU A 353 -12.27 -8.25 18.20
N GLY A 354 -12.01 -7.46 19.25
CA GLY A 354 -11.28 -7.87 20.48
C GLY A 354 -9.88 -8.53 20.45
N ASN A 355 -9.22 -8.73 19.30
CA ASN A 355 -8.22 -9.82 19.18
C ASN A 355 -6.83 -9.41 18.69
N THR A 356 -6.39 -8.15 18.74
CA THR A 356 -4.99 -7.79 18.38
C THR A 356 -4.33 -6.96 19.47
N ALA A 357 -3.02 -7.15 19.67
CA ALA A 357 -2.27 -6.37 20.63
C ALA A 357 -2.19 -4.92 20.16
N HIS A 358 -2.67 -3.96 20.97
CA HIS A 358 -2.91 -2.59 20.50
C HIS A 358 -1.65 -1.81 20.08
N LYS A 359 -0.44 -2.26 20.47
CA LYS A 359 0.84 -1.66 20.04
C LYS A 359 1.52 -2.42 18.88
N ASP A 360 0.93 -3.50 18.38
CA ASP A 360 1.42 -4.28 17.24
C ASP A 360 0.94 -3.68 15.90
N VAL A 361 1.59 -2.61 15.42
CA VAL A 361 1.14 -1.88 14.22
C VAL A 361 1.02 -2.75 12.95
N TYR A 362 1.92 -3.73 12.73
CA TYR A 362 1.82 -4.62 11.56
C TYR A 362 0.79 -5.73 11.76
N GLY A 363 0.59 -6.24 12.98
CA GLY A 363 -0.54 -7.12 13.26
C GLY A 363 -1.87 -6.43 13.08
N ARG A 364 -1.96 -5.15 13.43
CA ARG A 364 -3.15 -4.32 13.18
C ARG A 364 -3.39 -4.10 11.69
N LEU A 365 -2.34 -3.82 10.92
CA LEU A 365 -2.42 -3.77 9.47
C LEU A 365 -2.91 -5.13 8.92
N PHE A 366 -2.33 -6.24 9.36
CA PHE A 366 -2.75 -7.58 8.94
C PHE A 366 -4.25 -7.81 9.19
N MET A 367 -4.75 -7.50 10.38
CA MET A 367 -6.16 -7.70 10.72
C MET A 367 -7.09 -6.77 9.93
N PHE A 368 -6.68 -5.52 9.72
CA PHE A 368 -7.40 -4.60 8.85
C PHE A 368 -7.48 -5.11 7.40
N LEU A 369 -6.37 -5.62 6.85
CA LEU A 369 -6.35 -6.21 5.51
C LEU A 369 -7.19 -7.48 5.43
N GLN A 370 -7.14 -8.32 6.47
CA GLN A 370 -7.95 -9.53 6.57
C GLN A 370 -9.45 -9.19 6.48
N ASP A 371 -9.89 -8.13 7.17
CA ASP A 371 -11.26 -7.62 7.09
C ASP A 371 -11.60 -7.06 5.70
N VAL A 372 -10.84 -6.10 5.19
CA VAL A 372 -11.10 -5.44 3.91
C VAL A 372 -11.06 -6.42 2.73
N ILE A 373 -10.08 -7.34 2.71
CA ILE A 373 -9.96 -8.31 1.63
C ILE A 373 -11.02 -9.41 1.75
N MET A 374 -11.43 -9.82 2.96
CA MET A 374 -12.60 -10.70 3.10
C MET A 374 -13.87 -10.04 2.57
N GLN A 375 -14.12 -8.78 2.95
CA GLN A 375 -15.27 -8.02 2.47
C GLN A 375 -15.25 -7.90 0.94
N PHE A 376 -14.09 -7.61 0.35
CA PHE A 376 -13.90 -7.65 -1.09
C PHE A 376 -14.26 -9.02 -1.67
N CYS A 377 -13.69 -10.12 -1.15
CA CYS A 377 -13.91 -11.47 -1.64
C CYS A 377 -15.38 -11.92 -1.53
N HIS A 378 -16.08 -11.51 -0.47
CA HIS A 378 -17.52 -11.70 -0.33
C HIS A 378 -18.28 -10.88 -1.36
N ARG A 379 -17.99 -9.57 -1.46
CA ARG A 379 -18.72 -8.66 -2.33
C ARG A 379 -18.62 -9.06 -3.80
N ILE A 380 -17.45 -9.50 -4.27
CA ILE A 380 -17.29 -9.95 -5.65
C ILE A 380 -18.14 -11.18 -5.99
N LYS A 381 -18.52 -12.02 -5.01
CA LYS A 381 -19.42 -13.18 -5.25
C LYS A 381 -20.85 -12.74 -5.56
N ASP A 382 -21.30 -11.69 -4.90
CA ASP A 382 -22.70 -11.22 -4.98
C ASP A 382 -22.92 -10.19 -6.09
N LEU A 383 -21.84 -9.57 -6.59
CA LEU A 383 -21.88 -8.57 -7.65
C LEU A 383 -21.95 -9.17 -9.05
N ASN A 384 -22.65 -8.46 -9.94
CA ASN A 384 -22.43 -8.56 -11.38
C ASN A 384 -21.17 -7.75 -11.74
N LEU A 385 -20.01 -8.40 -11.71
CA LEU A 385 -18.70 -7.73 -11.77
C LEU A 385 -17.87 -8.18 -12.98
N ARG A 386 -17.35 -7.22 -13.74
CA ARG A 386 -16.38 -7.48 -14.81
C ARG A 386 -15.09 -6.74 -14.53
N LEU A 387 -14.02 -7.48 -14.25
CA LEU A 387 -12.67 -6.97 -14.08
C LEU A 387 -11.91 -7.12 -15.40
N THR A 388 -11.19 -6.08 -15.82
CA THR A 388 -10.27 -6.13 -16.96
C THR A 388 -8.92 -5.57 -16.56
N LEU A 389 -7.88 -6.38 -16.71
CA LEU A 389 -6.49 -5.97 -16.51
C LEU A 389 -5.80 -5.79 -17.86
N LEU A 390 -5.10 -4.67 -17.98
CA LEU A 390 -4.34 -4.27 -19.15
C LEU A 390 -2.90 -3.96 -18.73
N HIS A 391 -1.96 -4.32 -19.61
CA HIS A 391 -0.57 -3.90 -19.50
C HIS A 391 -0.22 -3.05 -20.72
N LEU A 392 -0.43 -1.74 -20.61
CA LEU A 392 -0.29 -0.79 -21.71
C LEU A 392 0.29 0.52 -21.21
N ASP A 393 0.94 1.25 -22.13
CA ASP A 393 1.13 2.68 -21.94
C ASP A 393 -0.26 3.34 -21.84
N ALA A 394 -0.47 4.16 -20.81
CA ALA A 394 -1.75 4.81 -20.57
C ALA A 394 -2.24 5.64 -21.77
N ARG A 395 -1.32 6.17 -22.60
CA ARG A 395 -1.64 6.94 -23.81
C ARG A 395 -2.29 6.09 -24.90
N GLU A 396 -2.04 4.78 -24.92
CA GLU A 396 -2.61 3.85 -25.91
C GLU A 396 -4.01 3.39 -25.50
N LEU A 397 -4.36 3.53 -24.22
CA LEU A 397 -5.60 3.02 -23.66
C LEU A 397 -6.85 3.52 -24.41
N PRO A 398 -7.03 4.82 -24.75
CA PRO A 398 -8.21 5.26 -25.48
C PRO A 398 -8.34 4.60 -26.85
N GLY A 399 -7.23 4.37 -27.55
CA GLY A 399 -7.22 3.70 -28.84
C GLY A 399 -7.60 2.23 -28.72
N ILE A 400 -7.04 1.53 -27.73
CA ILE A 400 -7.39 0.14 -27.44
C ILE A 400 -8.85 0.00 -27.00
N LEU A 401 -9.38 0.90 -26.18
CA LEU A 401 -10.79 0.88 -25.80
C LEU A 401 -11.73 1.14 -26.98
N LYS A 402 -11.40 2.12 -27.85
CA LYS A 402 -12.19 2.47 -29.04
C LYS A 402 -12.14 1.43 -30.15
N GLY A 403 -10.98 0.84 -30.39
CA GLY A 403 -10.69 0.07 -31.60
C GLY A 403 -10.91 -1.43 -31.51
N SER A 404 -11.35 -1.98 -30.37
CA SER A 404 -11.09 -3.39 -30.11
C SER A 404 -12.31 -4.30 -30.02
N GLY A 405 -12.22 -5.40 -30.78
CA GLY A 405 -12.85 -6.69 -30.48
C GLY A 405 -12.41 -7.31 -29.14
N VAL A 406 -12.01 -6.49 -28.15
CA VAL A 406 -11.79 -6.85 -26.75
C VAL A 406 -13.14 -6.78 -25.98
N GLY A 407 -14.23 -6.36 -26.64
CA GLY A 407 -15.61 -6.53 -26.15
C GLY A 407 -15.91 -5.76 -24.87
N LEU A 408 -15.24 -4.63 -24.63
CA LEU A 408 -15.61 -3.67 -23.60
C LEU A 408 -16.75 -2.82 -24.20
N GLY A 409 -17.82 -2.56 -23.43
CA GLY A 409 -19.05 -1.94 -23.92
C GLY A 409 -18.91 -0.47 -24.31
N SER A 410 -19.65 0.44 -23.67
CA SER A 410 -19.39 1.89 -23.80
C SER A 410 -17.90 2.22 -23.61
N ASN A 411 -17.41 3.36 -24.07
CA ASN A 411 -16.02 3.79 -23.87
C ASN A 411 -15.86 4.80 -22.72
N SER A 412 -16.95 5.11 -22.02
CA SER A 412 -16.98 6.13 -20.97
C SER A 412 -17.08 5.55 -19.55
N PHE A 413 -16.42 6.21 -18.59
CA PHE A 413 -16.31 5.80 -17.19
C PHE A 413 -16.97 6.81 -16.25
N ASP A 414 -17.50 6.32 -15.13
CA ASP A 414 -18.00 7.14 -14.04
C ASP A 414 -16.84 7.67 -13.19
N ARG A 415 -15.80 6.88 -12.98
CA ARG A 415 -14.60 7.31 -12.26
C ARG A 415 -13.37 6.90 -13.03
N ILE A 416 -12.42 7.83 -13.15
CA ILE A 416 -11.10 7.58 -13.69
C ILE A 416 -10.10 8.06 -12.65
N GLU A 417 -9.40 7.12 -12.02
CA GLU A 417 -8.27 7.40 -11.14
C GLU A 417 -6.98 7.16 -11.94
N VAL A 418 -6.12 8.18 -12.00
CA VAL A 418 -4.90 8.17 -12.84
C VAL A 418 -3.61 8.13 -12.02
N SER A 419 -3.70 7.91 -10.70
CA SER A 419 -2.57 7.95 -9.79
C SER A 419 -1.74 9.23 -9.96
N ASN A 420 -0.42 9.14 -9.81
CA ASN A 420 0.52 10.25 -9.92
C ASN A 420 1.05 10.48 -11.35
N ILE A 421 0.45 9.88 -12.39
CA ILE A 421 0.92 10.11 -13.77
C ILE A 421 0.71 11.58 -14.21
N THR A 422 -0.09 12.35 -13.47
CA THR A 422 -0.30 13.79 -13.64
C THR A 422 0.90 14.65 -13.22
N ASP A 423 1.79 14.17 -12.36
CA ASP A 423 3.02 14.90 -12.01
C ASP A 423 3.93 15.06 -13.26
N GLY A 424 4.71 16.15 -13.30
CA GLY A 424 5.58 16.49 -14.42
C GLY A 424 6.65 15.43 -14.70
N GLY A 425 7.12 14.73 -13.66
CA GLY A 425 8.06 13.61 -13.78
C GLY A 425 7.50 12.35 -14.47
N PHE A 426 6.20 12.30 -14.79
CA PHE A 426 5.56 11.16 -15.47
C PHE A 426 4.98 11.55 -16.84
N LEU A 427 3.64 11.58 -17.00
CA LEU A 427 3.01 12.06 -18.23
C LEU A 427 2.76 13.57 -18.20
N GLY A 428 2.63 14.15 -17.01
CA GLY A 428 2.23 15.53 -16.82
C GLY A 428 0.72 15.76 -16.99
N THR A 429 0.24 16.88 -16.45
CA THR A 429 -1.19 17.22 -16.41
C THR A 429 -1.82 17.27 -17.81
N TYR A 430 -1.20 17.97 -18.77
CA TYR A 430 -1.77 18.14 -20.11
C TYR A 430 -2.01 16.81 -20.82
N GLN A 431 -0.96 15.98 -20.94
CA GLN A 431 -1.07 14.71 -21.66
C GLN A 431 -2.01 13.75 -20.95
N THR A 432 -2.04 13.75 -19.62
CA THR A 432 -2.98 12.93 -18.85
C THR A 432 -4.42 13.34 -19.14
N LEU A 433 -4.77 14.62 -18.97
CA LEU A 433 -6.14 15.08 -19.20
C LEU A 433 -6.57 14.89 -20.66
N LYS A 434 -5.69 15.16 -21.64
CA LYS A 434 -5.96 14.90 -23.06
C LYS A 434 -6.27 13.43 -23.35
N THR A 435 -5.59 12.52 -22.65
CA THR A 435 -5.77 11.06 -22.83
C THR A 435 -7.10 10.59 -22.24
N PHE A 436 -7.45 11.05 -21.03
CA PHE A 436 -8.57 10.49 -20.27
C PHE A 436 -9.87 11.29 -20.37
N ALA A 437 -9.84 12.58 -20.74
CA ALA A 437 -11.05 13.38 -20.93
C ALA A 437 -12.08 12.73 -21.87
N PRO A 438 -11.68 12.15 -23.03
CA PRO A 438 -12.63 11.48 -23.94
C PRO A 438 -13.23 10.19 -23.38
N LEU A 439 -12.67 9.65 -22.30
CA LEU A 439 -13.13 8.45 -21.62
C LEU A 439 -14.05 8.77 -20.43
N LEU A 440 -14.26 10.05 -20.08
CA LEU A 440 -15.14 10.42 -18.99
C LEU A 440 -16.60 10.48 -19.46
N LYS A 441 -17.54 9.94 -18.68
CA LYS A 441 -18.98 10.07 -18.97
C LYS A 441 -19.41 11.54 -18.99
N ARG A 442 -20.34 11.86 -19.89
CA ARG A 442 -20.92 13.20 -19.98
C ARG A 442 -21.84 13.48 -18.78
N PRO A 443 -22.10 14.75 -18.44
CA PRO A 443 -22.99 15.10 -17.32
C PRO A 443 -24.41 14.55 -17.48
N THR A 444 -24.89 14.37 -18.72
CA THR A 444 -26.19 13.75 -19.03
C THR A 444 -26.24 12.25 -18.75
N GLU A 445 -25.09 11.56 -18.73
CA GLU A 445 -24.98 10.14 -18.39
C GLU A 445 -24.72 9.95 -16.89
N ASN A 446 -23.81 10.74 -16.32
CA ASN A 446 -23.56 10.78 -14.89
C ASN A 446 -22.96 12.13 -14.47
N ARG A 447 -23.74 12.97 -13.76
CA ARG A 447 -23.29 14.27 -13.23
C ARG A 447 -22.13 14.18 -12.22
N HIS A 448 -21.90 13.00 -11.64
CA HIS A 448 -20.83 12.75 -10.69
C HIS A 448 -19.55 12.26 -11.37
N ALA A 449 -19.55 12.06 -12.70
CA ALA A 449 -18.38 11.57 -13.43
C ALA A 449 -17.14 12.44 -13.15
N THR A 450 -16.05 11.82 -12.68
CA THR A 450 -14.86 12.55 -12.19
C THR A 450 -13.56 11.84 -12.62
N ILE A 451 -12.59 12.63 -13.09
CA ILE A 451 -11.16 12.23 -13.16
C ILE A 451 -10.48 12.67 -11.86
N ILE A 452 -9.72 11.78 -11.24
CA ILE A 452 -9.05 11.99 -9.96
C ILE A 452 -7.56 11.80 -10.18
N GLY A 453 -6.78 12.87 -10.03
CA GLY A 453 -5.32 12.85 -10.15
C GLY A 453 -4.63 13.18 -8.84
N LEU A 454 -3.50 12.51 -8.60
CA LEU A 454 -2.64 12.70 -7.44
C LEU A 454 -1.38 13.47 -7.87
N PHE A 455 -0.93 14.40 -7.05
CA PHE A 455 0.37 15.06 -7.20
C PHE A 455 1.20 14.84 -5.93
N LEU A 456 2.32 14.14 -6.09
CA LEU A 456 3.30 13.89 -5.04
C LEU A 456 4.49 14.85 -5.13
N ASN A 457 4.80 15.32 -6.34
CA ASN A 457 6.04 16.05 -6.61
C ASN A 457 5.78 17.55 -6.85
N ALA A 458 4.59 17.92 -7.32
CA ALA A 458 4.24 19.29 -7.72
C ALA A 458 4.70 20.40 -6.76
N VAL A 459 4.49 20.25 -5.45
CA VAL A 459 4.88 21.28 -4.48
C VAL A 459 6.39 21.42 -4.32
N HIS A 460 7.14 20.33 -4.51
CA HIS A 460 8.60 20.33 -4.43
C HIS A 460 9.23 20.87 -5.71
N GLU A 461 8.57 20.71 -6.85
CA GLU A 461 9.03 21.23 -8.15
C GLU A 461 9.07 22.77 -8.19
N VAL A 462 8.25 23.45 -7.37
CA VAL A 462 8.14 24.92 -7.34
C VAL A 462 8.58 25.56 -6.02
N ALA A 463 8.92 24.76 -5.02
CA ALA A 463 9.37 25.27 -3.72
C ALA A 463 10.75 25.92 -3.86
N THR A 464 10.92 27.09 -3.26
CA THR A 464 12.20 27.82 -3.20
C THR A 464 12.74 27.85 -1.76
N PRO A 465 14.04 28.12 -1.56
CA PRO A 465 14.60 28.32 -0.22
C PRO A 465 13.90 29.44 0.57
N VAL A 466 13.37 30.46 -0.14
CA VAL A 466 12.61 31.56 0.49
C VAL A 466 11.30 31.04 1.07
N ASP A 467 10.60 30.15 0.36
CA ASP A 467 9.37 29.53 0.86
C ASP A 467 9.64 28.73 2.14
N GLU A 468 10.81 28.09 2.26
CA GLU A 468 11.19 27.39 3.48
C GLU A 468 11.50 28.33 4.64
N PHE A 469 12.19 29.43 4.37
CA PHE A 469 12.58 30.42 5.37
C PHE A 469 11.36 31.17 5.96
N VAL A 470 10.44 31.62 5.11
CA VAL A 470 9.27 32.42 5.53
C VAL A 470 8.33 31.61 6.43
N ASN A 471 8.17 30.32 6.18
CA ASN A 471 7.29 29.47 6.99
C ASN A 471 7.96 28.96 8.29
N PHE A 472 9.27 29.13 8.44
CA PHE A 472 10.04 28.51 9.53
C PHE A 472 9.48 28.84 10.92
N GLY A 473 9.22 30.11 11.20
CA GLY A 473 8.75 30.57 12.53
C GLY A 473 7.38 29.99 12.89
N SER A 474 6.39 30.14 12.00
CA SER A 474 5.01 29.69 12.25
C SER A 474 4.89 28.16 12.31
N GLU A 475 5.67 27.44 11.50
CA GLU A 475 5.78 25.98 11.57
C GLU A 475 6.35 25.53 12.93
N THR A 476 7.39 26.22 13.41
CA THR A 476 8.03 25.91 14.70
C THR A 476 7.09 26.18 15.88
N ASP A 477 6.38 27.31 15.87
CA ASP A 477 5.40 27.65 16.89
C ASP A 477 4.28 26.60 16.99
N ARG A 478 3.79 26.11 15.85
CA ARG A 478 2.78 25.04 15.82
C ARG A 478 3.35 23.71 16.29
N LEU A 479 4.57 23.37 15.88
CA LEU A 479 5.25 22.14 16.29
C LEU A 479 5.48 22.09 17.81
N SER A 480 5.72 23.24 18.46
CA SER A 480 5.96 23.34 19.91
C SER A 480 4.84 22.76 20.77
N ARG A 481 3.62 22.61 20.22
CA ARG A 481 2.47 21.99 20.89
C ARG A 481 2.58 20.46 20.99
N TYR A 482 3.43 19.85 20.18
CA TYR A 482 3.55 18.40 20.01
C TYR A 482 4.93 17.84 20.34
N ILE A 483 5.97 18.67 20.17
CA ILE A 483 7.36 18.35 20.54
C ILE A 483 7.85 19.40 21.53
N THR A 484 8.40 18.97 22.67
CA THR A 484 8.99 19.89 23.65
C THR A 484 10.26 20.51 23.08
N VAL A 485 10.14 21.75 22.59
CA VAL A 485 11.28 22.59 22.20
C VAL A 485 11.76 23.33 23.44
N ASN A 486 12.96 23.01 23.95
CA ASN A 486 13.56 23.69 25.09
C ASN A 486 14.96 24.22 24.75
N SER A 487 15.50 25.10 25.58
CA SER A 487 16.83 25.70 25.37
C SER A 487 17.96 24.67 25.27
N SER A 488 17.84 23.53 25.96
CA SER A 488 18.82 22.43 25.86
C SER A 488 18.81 21.75 24.49
N LEU A 489 17.65 21.66 23.84
CA LEU A 489 17.52 21.14 22.47
C LEU A 489 18.11 22.12 21.46
N LEU A 490 17.82 23.42 21.61
CA LEU A 490 18.32 24.48 20.73
C LEU A 490 19.83 24.72 20.85
N SER A 491 20.43 24.38 21.99
CA SER A 491 21.87 24.43 22.24
C SER A 491 22.58 23.07 22.04
N SER A 492 21.83 22.04 21.65
CA SER A 492 22.38 20.70 21.41
C SER A 492 23.13 20.64 20.07
N ASN A 493 23.92 19.57 19.90
CA ASN A 493 24.55 19.25 18.63
C ASN A 493 23.49 19.23 17.51
N THR A 494 23.74 19.92 16.40
CA THR A 494 22.86 20.00 15.22
C THR A 494 22.55 18.62 14.64
N ASN A 495 23.43 17.63 14.89
CA ASN A 495 23.28 16.25 14.46
C ASN A 495 22.53 15.37 15.47
N SER A 496 22.03 15.93 16.59
CA SER A 496 21.20 15.16 17.52
C SER A 496 19.88 14.74 16.87
N ALA A 497 19.43 13.52 17.16
CA ALA A 497 18.22 12.97 16.54
C ALA A 497 16.97 13.82 16.85
N ALA A 498 16.93 14.43 18.04
CA ALA A 498 15.84 15.31 18.44
C ALA A 498 15.81 16.62 17.64
N VAL A 499 16.96 17.21 17.33
CA VAL A 499 17.03 18.42 16.47
C VAL A 499 16.63 18.08 15.04
N LEU A 500 17.15 16.98 14.49
CA LEU A 500 16.81 16.55 13.12
C LEU A 500 15.32 16.23 12.98
N GLN A 501 14.76 15.50 13.95
CA GLN A 501 13.32 15.24 14.02
C GLN A 501 12.50 16.54 14.06
N MET A 502 12.92 17.52 14.87
CA MET A 502 12.25 18.81 14.94
C MET A 502 12.28 19.51 13.57
N ILE A 503 13.44 19.56 12.91
CA ILE A 503 13.60 20.21 11.60
C ILE A 503 12.65 19.60 10.57
N GLU A 504 12.55 18.28 10.51
CA GLU A 504 11.67 17.53 9.60
C GLU A 504 10.19 17.71 9.93
N ALA A 505 9.82 17.56 11.20
CA ALA A 505 8.42 17.57 11.63
C ALA A 505 7.74 18.92 11.39
N ARG A 506 8.49 20.02 11.22
CA ARG A 506 7.95 21.33 10.81
C ARG A 506 7.19 21.25 9.49
N ALA A 507 7.67 20.46 8.53
CA ALA A 507 7.07 20.35 7.20
C ALA A 507 5.63 19.81 7.23
N ILE A 508 5.24 19.08 8.28
CA ILE A 508 3.85 18.62 8.52
C ILE A 508 2.88 19.81 8.65
N PHE A 509 3.35 20.94 9.19
CA PHE A 509 2.53 22.12 9.44
C PHE A 509 2.53 23.13 8.28
N ARG A 510 3.36 22.91 7.26
CA ARG A 510 3.50 23.83 6.14
C ARG A 510 2.17 24.05 5.42
N ASN A 511 1.90 25.30 5.05
CA ASN A 511 0.78 25.59 4.18
C ASN A 511 1.19 25.37 2.72
N TYR A 512 0.83 24.21 2.16
CA TYR A 512 1.14 23.85 0.77
C TYR A 512 0.21 24.47 -0.28
N ASP A 513 -0.89 25.11 0.13
CA ASP A 513 -1.86 25.70 -0.81
C ASP A 513 -1.22 26.74 -1.75
N PRO A 514 -0.43 27.74 -1.27
CA PRO A 514 0.21 28.73 -2.15
C PRO A 514 1.24 28.12 -3.13
N LEU A 515 1.95 27.07 -2.71
CA LEU A 515 2.90 26.37 -3.58
C LEU A 515 2.15 25.62 -4.69
N PHE A 516 1.08 24.91 -4.35
CA PHE A 516 0.30 24.22 -5.36
C PHE A 516 -0.46 25.19 -6.29
N ASP A 517 -0.92 26.32 -5.76
CA ASP A 517 -1.54 27.37 -6.58
C ASP A 517 -0.55 27.97 -7.58
N ARG A 518 0.72 28.19 -7.17
CA ARG A 518 1.81 28.60 -8.08
C ARG A 518 2.03 27.56 -9.18
N TYR A 519 2.15 26.27 -8.82
CA TYR A 519 2.28 25.18 -9.80
C TYR A 519 1.11 25.14 -10.79
N MET A 520 -0.13 25.31 -10.32
CA MET A 520 -1.31 25.34 -11.19
C MET A 520 -1.31 26.55 -12.14
N GLN A 521 -0.78 27.69 -11.71
CA GLN A 521 -0.65 28.90 -12.53
C GLN A 521 0.43 28.74 -13.59
N GLU A 522 1.62 28.26 -13.21
CA GLU A 522 2.75 28.05 -14.13
C GLU A 522 2.40 27.07 -15.26
N LEU A 523 1.58 26.06 -14.97
CA LEU A 523 1.14 25.07 -15.95
C LEU A 523 -0.21 25.38 -16.61
N ASP A 524 -0.86 26.50 -16.26
CA ASP A 524 -2.21 26.88 -16.74
C ASP A 524 -3.23 25.72 -16.69
N PHE A 525 -3.43 25.15 -15.49
CA PHE A 525 -4.41 24.08 -15.29
C PHE A 525 -5.81 24.42 -15.85
N PRO A 526 -6.36 25.63 -15.64
CA PRO A 526 -7.65 26.01 -16.22
C PRO A 526 -7.65 26.04 -17.75
N GLY A 527 -6.60 26.54 -18.40
CA GLY A 527 -6.45 26.52 -19.84
C GLY A 527 -6.38 25.09 -20.39
N ILE A 528 -5.52 24.25 -19.81
CA ILE A 528 -5.40 22.82 -20.16
C ILE A 528 -6.77 22.14 -20.06
N ALA A 529 -7.47 22.29 -18.93
CA ALA A 529 -8.75 21.63 -18.71
C ALA A 529 -9.78 22.08 -19.76
N ARG A 530 -9.84 23.38 -20.05
CA ARG A 530 -10.75 23.96 -21.05
C ARG A 530 -10.49 23.43 -22.45
N GLU A 531 -9.22 23.31 -22.85
CA GLU A 531 -8.82 22.77 -24.16
C GLU A 531 -9.37 21.36 -24.39
N VAL A 532 -9.42 20.54 -23.33
CA VAL A 532 -9.89 19.15 -23.40
C VAL A 532 -11.35 18.97 -22.97
N GLY A 533 -12.11 20.06 -22.83
CA GLY A 533 -13.54 20.03 -22.49
C GLY A 533 -13.85 19.67 -21.02
N LEU A 534 -12.88 19.87 -20.13
CA LEU A 534 -13.01 19.65 -18.69
C LEU A 534 -13.00 20.97 -17.92
N VAL A 535 -13.42 20.91 -16.67
CA VAL A 535 -13.25 21.96 -15.68
C VAL A 535 -12.74 21.36 -14.36
N LEU A 536 -11.88 22.11 -13.67
CA LEU A 536 -11.48 21.77 -12.31
C LEU A 536 -12.68 21.88 -11.37
N LYS A 537 -12.81 20.95 -10.43
CA LYS A 537 -13.80 21.07 -9.36
C LYS A 537 -13.25 22.01 -8.29
N GLY A 538 -13.97 23.11 -8.01
CA GLY A 538 -13.59 24.03 -6.93
C GLY A 538 -13.53 23.35 -5.55
N ARG A 539 -14.39 22.33 -5.36
CA ARG A 539 -14.39 21.42 -4.22
C ARG A 539 -14.38 19.97 -4.71
N ASN A 540 -13.41 19.20 -4.25
CA ASN A 540 -13.38 17.75 -4.46
C ASN A 540 -14.56 17.07 -3.75
N THR A 541 -15.13 16.02 -4.36
CA THR A 541 -16.26 15.29 -3.79
C THR A 541 -15.93 13.84 -3.45
N VAL A 542 -14.87 13.28 -4.04
CA VAL A 542 -14.37 11.93 -3.74
C VAL A 542 -13.29 12.03 -2.66
N VAL A 543 -12.20 12.75 -2.87
CA VAL A 543 -11.09 12.81 -1.90
C VAL A 543 -10.80 14.25 -1.47
N GLU A 544 -10.48 14.48 -0.20
CA GLU A 544 -10.10 15.83 0.23
C GLU A 544 -8.88 16.34 -0.55
N LYS A 545 -8.73 17.66 -0.63
CA LYS A 545 -7.63 18.30 -1.36
C LYS A 545 -6.25 17.81 -0.89
N TRP A 546 -6.13 17.61 0.42
CA TRP A 546 -4.94 17.18 1.15
C TRP A 546 -5.37 16.17 2.22
N PRO A 547 -5.67 14.91 1.85
CA PRO A 547 -6.30 13.96 2.77
C PRO A 547 -5.41 13.56 3.96
N LEU A 548 -4.10 13.80 3.86
CA LEU A 548 -3.12 13.49 4.90
C LEU A 548 -2.62 14.74 5.64
N LYS A 549 -3.13 15.94 5.32
CA LYS A 549 -2.78 17.19 6.03
C LYS A 549 -3.25 17.11 7.47
N LEU A 550 -2.34 17.38 8.40
CA LEU A 550 -2.69 17.47 9.82
C LEU A 550 -3.65 18.64 10.04
N ARG A 551 -4.82 18.35 10.61
CA ARG A 551 -5.88 19.33 10.81
C ARG A 551 -5.55 20.27 11.96
N GLU A 552 -6.13 21.47 11.93
CA GLU A 552 -6.06 22.38 13.07
C GLU A 552 -6.76 21.74 14.29
N GLY A 553 -6.12 21.83 15.46
CA GLY A 553 -6.61 21.18 16.68
C GLY A 553 -6.37 19.67 16.74
N ALA A 554 -5.54 19.10 15.84
CA ALA A 554 -5.16 17.69 15.90
C ALA A 554 -4.58 17.30 17.27
N THR A 555 -4.90 16.09 17.70
CA THR A 555 -4.39 15.48 18.94
C THR A 555 -2.91 15.10 18.81
N GLN A 556 -2.24 14.88 19.95
CA GLN A 556 -0.88 14.31 19.95
C GLN A 556 -0.82 12.99 19.18
N GLN A 557 -1.85 12.15 19.32
CA GLN A 557 -1.90 10.87 18.64
C GLN A 557 -1.96 11.02 17.11
N GLU A 558 -2.74 11.98 16.58
CA GLU A 558 -2.79 12.22 15.13
C GLU A 558 -1.45 12.73 14.59
N PHE A 559 -0.77 13.61 15.35
CA PHE A 559 0.58 14.06 15.02
C PHE A 559 1.57 12.88 15.01
N ASP A 560 1.63 12.09 16.08
CA ASP A 560 2.54 10.94 16.21
C ASP A 560 2.31 9.91 15.08
N VAL A 561 1.04 9.72 14.68
CA VAL A 561 0.68 8.79 13.59
C VAL A 561 1.16 9.29 12.24
N LEU A 562 0.99 10.58 11.94
CA LEU A 562 1.47 11.16 10.68
C LEU A 562 3.01 11.18 10.66
N GLN A 563 3.65 11.59 11.75
CA GLN A 563 5.12 11.58 11.88
C GLN A 563 5.73 10.18 11.74
N ALA A 564 5.05 9.16 12.25
CA ALA A 564 5.47 7.76 12.13
C ALA A 564 5.18 7.14 10.75
N SER A 565 4.42 7.83 9.90
CA SER A 565 4.07 7.39 8.55
C SER A 565 5.14 7.78 7.53
N SER A 566 4.94 7.40 6.27
CA SER A 566 5.77 7.84 5.14
C SER A 566 5.27 9.14 4.48
N HIS A 567 4.39 9.89 5.16
CA HIS A 567 3.63 11.00 4.59
C HIS A 567 3.89 12.31 5.31
N LEU A 568 3.83 13.41 4.57
CA LEU A 568 3.99 14.78 5.09
C LEU A 568 2.69 15.58 5.10
N GLY A 569 1.63 15.09 4.43
CA GLY A 569 0.39 15.84 4.25
C GLY A 569 0.42 16.80 3.07
N ASN A 570 1.42 16.68 2.20
CA ASN A 570 1.60 17.44 0.97
C ASN A 570 1.16 16.66 -0.28
N GLU A 571 0.48 15.53 -0.10
CA GLU A 571 0.00 14.71 -1.19
C GLU A 571 -1.35 15.28 -1.69
N ARG A 572 -1.33 15.92 -2.86
CA ARG A 572 -2.46 16.70 -3.37
C ARG A 572 -3.34 15.86 -4.28
N TYR A 573 -4.66 15.93 -4.08
CA TYR A 573 -5.62 15.40 -5.05
C TYR A 573 -6.38 16.51 -5.78
N VAL A 574 -6.44 16.42 -7.11
CA VAL A 574 -7.24 17.30 -7.95
C VAL A 574 -8.31 16.48 -8.66
N GLU A 575 -9.51 17.03 -8.72
CA GLU A 575 -10.63 16.42 -9.42
C GLU A 575 -11.11 17.28 -10.60
N TRP A 576 -11.32 16.66 -11.74
CA TRP A 576 -11.89 17.29 -12.94
C TRP A 576 -13.21 16.63 -13.31
N LYS A 577 -14.10 17.41 -13.92
CA LYS A 577 -15.36 16.95 -14.51
C LYS A 577 -15.52 17.53 -15.90
N VAL A 578 -16.39 16.94 -16.72
CA VAL A 578 -16.77 17.52 -18.02
C VAL A 578 -17.40 18.90 -17.79
N ALA A 579 -17.05 19.87 -18.64
CA ALA A 579 -17.71 21.17 -18.65
C ALA A 579 -19.22 21.00 -18.90
N ALA A 580 -20.04 21.77 -18.19
CA ALA A 580 -21.50 21.70 -18.31
C ALA A 580 -21.99 22.30 -19.63
#